data_AF-A0A3C1DIG5-F1
#
_entry.id   AF-A0A3C1DIG5-F1
#
_cell.length_a   1.000
_cell.length_b   1.000
_cell.length_c   1.000
_cell.angle_alpha   90.00
_cell.angle_beta   90.00
_cell.angle_gamma   90.00
#
_symmetry.space_group_name_H-M   'P 1'
#
loop_
_entity.id
_entity.type
_entity.pdbx_description
1 polymer ?
#
loop_
_entity_poly.entity_id
_entity_poly.type
_entity_poly.pdbx_seq_one_letter_code
_entity_poly.pdbx_strand_id
1 'polypeptide(L)'
;MNPRGTPHDTGVVVGVGIDPAAIGEPIAAIDPALARSVHEELLEALTIHGRVVFTSVEDRNGFVDQIGSLPSNVGKLWEALISSGRIKLEVLDPPVNPGLAQSLDVQEIAEHLGRRVDLVLLEREHAELLGVPPDAFSVEAPGGSPELGRLSTATRTKALSRARELVDAPIRAGDNREDIWRDRLAPFVAVSKSVVIYDRYAGVHAARRFVYKLRSRDGLTWLMSKIAQYPGRRVRLITAVMDEDAGRRMDAEVIADGLQELRWSLGEADVMLDVILIPDGAKRFGHDRHIRFGERVALALGPGLQTFSTQHADETVTVARLPIADARDRERGSERNQLRPPPEGWITNRRSAQS
;
A
#
# COMPACT_ATOMS: atom_id res chain seq x y z
N MET A 1 21.94 4.80 -19.86
CA MET A 1 21.31 6.13 -19.75
C MET A 1 19.80 5.92 -19.67
N ASN A 2 19.20 6.18 -18.52
CA ASN A 2 17.77 5.92 -18.29
C ASN A 2 17.09 7.24 -17.91
N PRO A 3 16.63 8.07 -18.87
CA PRO A 3 16.07 9.37 -18.57
C PRO A 3 14.56 9.33 -18.76
N ARG A 4 13.82 8.78 -17.80
CA ARG A 4 12.35 8.99 -17.67
C ARG A 4 11.95 8.92 -16.19
N GLY A 5 12.18 10.02 -15.48
CA GLY A 5 11.37 10.31 -14.30
C GLY A 5 9.97 10.65 -14.79
N THR A 6 9.01 9.78 -14.53
CA THR A 6 7.58 10.10 -14.67
C THR A 6 7.25 11.34 -13.81
N PRO A 7 6.37 12.23 -14.26
CA PRO A 7 5.85 13.29 -13.40
C PRO A 7 5.14 12.64 -12.20
N HIS A 8 5.33 13.24 -11.02
CA HIS A 8 4.69 12.81 -9.78
C HIS A 8 3.17 12.94 -9.91
N ASP A 9 2.50 11.83 -10.14
CA ASP A 9 1.10 11.68 -9.76
C ASP A 9 1.14 11.22 -8.30
N THR A 10 0.83 12.12 -7.36
CA THR A 10 0.75 11.80 -5.93
C THR A 10 -0.37 10.78 -5.74
N GLY A 11 -0.01 9.50 -5.71
CA GLY A 11 -0.93 8.42 -5.42
C GLY A 11 -1.29 8.38 -3.93
N VAL A 12 -1.87 7.26 -3.50
CA VAL A 12 -2.28 7.02 -2.11
C VAL A 12 -1.13 6.86 -1.09
N VAL A 13 0.12 6.87 -1.56
CA VAL A 13 1.33 6.85 -0.71
C VAL A 13 2.15 8.12 -0.97
N VAL A 14 2.38 8.87 0.11
CA VAL A 14 3.06 10.16 0.21
C VAL A 14 4.48 9.95 0.73
N GLY A 15 5.47 10.48 0.02
CA GLY A 15 6.83 10.66 0.51
C GLY A 15 6.90 11.82 1.49
N VAL A 16 7.26 11.54 2.73
CA VAL A 16 7.29 12.51 3.82
C VAL A 16 8.73 12.74 4.28
N GLY A 17 9.24 13.96 4.09
CA GLY A 17 10.45 14.43 4.76
C GLY A 17 10.07 15.00 6.12
N ILE A 18 10.80 14.66 7.17
CA ILE A 18 10.53 15.15 8.53
C ILE A 18 11.81 15.76 9.07
N ASP A 19 11.76 17.05 9.39
CA ASP A 19 12.81 17.70 10.18
C ASP A 19 12.85 17.04 11.56
N PRO A 20 13.99 16.48 12.00
CA PRO A 20 14.12 15.88 13.32
C PRO A 20 13.60 16.77 14.45
N ALA A 21 13.83 18.09 14.39
CA ALA A 21 13.39 19.02 15.41
C ALA A 21 11.86 19.12 15.51
N ALA A 22 11.14 18.87 14.41
CA ALA A 22 9.67 18.91 14.38
C ALA A 22 9.04 17.86 15.29
N ILE A 23 9.71 16.72 15.49
CA ILE A 23 9.24 15.64 16.35
C ILE A 23 9.30 16.07 17.81
N GLY A 24 10.38 16.76 18.18
CA GLY A 24 10.65 17.23 19.54
C GLY A 24 9.95 18.53 19.89
N GLU A 25 9.12 19.09 18.99
CA GLU A 25 8.39 20.33 19.25
C GLU A 25 7.63 20.20 20.58
N PRO A 26 7.79 21.15 21.53
CA PRO A 26 7.30 21.02 22.90
C PRO A 26 5.77 21.23 23.02
N ILE A 27 4.98 20.61 22.15
CA ILE A 27 3.52 20.50 22.25
C ILE A 27 3.15 19.89 23.61
N ALA A 28 3.97 18.92 24.08
CA ALA A 28 3.78 18.26 25.37
C ALA A 28 3.95 19.19 26.58
N ALA A 29 4.67 20.30 26.45
CA ALA A 29 4.81 21.30 27.53
C ALA A 29 3.54 22.15 27.69
N ILE A 30 2.69 22.21 26.64
CA ILE A 30 1.43 22.96 26.63
C ILE A 30 0.29 22.03 27.03
N ASP A 31 0.16 20.87 26.36
CA ASP A 31 -0.86 19.86 26.64
C ASP A 31 -0.34 18.45 26.25
N PRO A 32 0.01 17.59 27.23
CA PRO A 32 0.48 16.24 26.98
C PRO A 32 -0.53 15.34 26.25
N ALA A 33 -1.83 15.55 26.45
CA ALA A 33 -2.88 14.75 25.82
C ALA A 33 -3.02 15.15 24.34
N LEU A 34 -2.99 16.46 24.06
CA LEU A 34 -2.96 16.97 22.69
C LEU A 34 -1.72 16.51 21.93
N ALA A 35 -0.53 16.60 22.54
CA ALA A 35 0.71 16.14 21.94
C ALA A 35 0.63 14.66 21.54
N ARG A 36 0.13 13.82 22.45
CA ARG A 36 -0.08 12.41 22.17
C ARG A 36 -1.06 12.19 21.01
N SER A 37 -2.19 12.90 20.98
CA SER A 37 -3.20 12.79 19.92
C SER A 37 -2.61 13.15 18.56
N VAL A 38 -1.84 14.24 18.47
CA VAL A 38 -1.16 14.67 17.24
C VAL A 38 -0.23 13.59 16.71
N HIS A 39 0.60 13.01 17.57
CA HIS A 39 1.50 11.92 17.15
C HIS A 39 0.74 10.65 16.77
N GLU A 40 -0.30 10.25 17.52
CA GLU A 40 -1.12 9.08 17.19
C GLU A 40 -1.78 9.22 15.82
N GLU A 41 -2.39 10.38 15.53
CA GLU A 41 -3.00 10.67 14.23
C GLU A 41 -1.98 10.66 13.09
N LEU A 42 -0.81 11.28 13.30
CA LEU A 42 0.27 11.27 12.30
C LEU A 42 0.79 9.86 12.05
N LEU A 43 1.01 9.06 13.10
CA LEU A 43 1.50 7.69 12.97
C LEU A 43 0.51 6.79 12.25
N GLU A 44 -0.79 6.97 12.47
CA GLU A 44 -1.84 6.28 11.70
C GLU A 44 -1.76 6.67 10.22
N ALA A 45 -1.71 7.97 9.92
CA ALA A 45 -1.61 8.47 8.55
C ALA A 45 -0.33 7.97 7.85
N LEU A 46 0.81 7.98 8.53
CA LEU A 46 2.09 7.50 8.01
C LEU A 46 2.12 5.99 7.83
N THR A 47 1.44 5.22 8.68
CA THR A 47 1.32 3.77 8.52
C THR A 47 0.62 3.42 7.20
N ILE A 48 -0.47 4.11 6.91
CA ILE A 48 -1.28 3.83 5.72
C ILE A 48 -0.63 4.49 4.49
N HIS A 49 -0.45 5.81 4.54
CA HIS A 49 -0.10 6.64 3.40
C HIS A 49 1.37 7.05 3.38
N GLY A 50 2.16 6.84 4.43
CA GLY A 50 3.53 7.35 4.51
C GLY A 50 4.61 6.42 3.94
N ARG A 51 5.61 7.01 3.30
CA ARG A 51 7.01 6.56 3.34
C ARG A 51 7.86 7.72 3.84
N VAL A 52 8.72 7.50 4.82
CA VAL A 52 9.58 8.56 5.36
C VAL A 52 10.88 8.58 4.58
N VAL A 53 11.26 9.76 4.10
CA VAL A 53 12.43 9.99 3.26
C VAL A 53 13.39 10.89 4.00
N PHE A 54 14.60 10.39 4.26
CA PHE A 54 15.69 11.12 4.89
C PHE A 54 16.68 11.60 3.84
N THR A 55 17.18 12.82 3.97
CA THR A 55 18.13 13.40 3.01
C THR A 55 19.52 12.75 3.12
N SER A 56 19.84 12.21 4.29
CA SER A 56 21.12 11.59 4.62
C SER A 56 20.97 10.55 5.74
N VAL A 57 22.03 9.76 6.00
CA VAL A 57 22.08 8.87 7.16
C VAL A 57 22.14 9.66 8.47
N GLU A 58 22.77 10.84 8.44
CA GLU A 58 22.85 11.75 9.59
C GLU A 58 21.47 12.26 9.99
N ASP A 59 20.66 12.69 9.01
CA ASP A 59 19.26 13.11 9.23
C ASP A 59 18.44 11.98 9.86
N ARG A 60 18.62 10.75 9.37
CA ARG A 60 17.93 9.57 9.92
C ARG A 60 18.35 9.32 11.37
N ASN A 61 19.62 9.46 11.69
CA ASN A 61 20.11 9.25 13.06
C ASN A 61 19.58 10.34 13.98
N GLY A 62 19.63 11.61 13.56
CA GLY A 62 19.05 12.73 14.30
C GLY A 62 17.56 12.55 14.55
N PHE A 63 16.81 12.05 13.57
CA PHE A 63 15.39 11.70 13.73
C PHE A 63 15.17 10.62 14.82
N VAL A 64 16.00 9.58 14.85
CA VAL A 64 15.92 8.52 15.86
C VAL A 64 16.30 9.05 17.26
N ASP A 65 17.31 9.90 17.35
CA ASP A 65 17.73 10.51 18.61
C ASP A 65 16.63 11.42 19.18
N GLN A 66 15.95 12.19 18.32
CA GLN A 66 14.81 13.01 18.72
C GLN A 66 13.65 12.18 19.26
N ILE A 67 13.37 11.01 18.67
CA ILE A 67 12.38 10.07 19.21
C ILE A 67 12.77 9.60 20.62
N GLY A 68 14.06 9.32 20.87
CA GLY A 68 14.56 8.93 22.18
C GLY A 68 14.41 10.00 23.26
N SER A 69 14.26 11.27 22.85
CA SER A 69 14.03 12.40 23.76
C SER A 69 12.56 12.62 24.12
N LEU A 70 11.62 11.97 23.40
CA LEU A 70 10.19 12.11 23.62
C LEU A 70 9.73 11.51 24.95
N PRO A 71 8.59 11.96 25.50
CA PRO A 71 7.90 11.26 26.57
C PRO A 71 7.70 9.78 26.26
N SER A 72 7.94 8.91 27.26
CA SER A 72 7.98 7.44 27.10
C SER A 72 6.74 6.84 26.40
N ASN A 73 5.57 7.40 26.62
CA ASN A 73 4.32 6.97 25.98
C ASN A 73 4.27 7.29 24.47
N VAL A 74 4.85 8.41 24.03
CA VAL A 74 4.91 8.83 22.62
C VAL A 74 6.10 8.19 21.91
N GLY A 75 7.28 8.18 22.54
CA GLY A 75 8.48 7.55 21.99
C GLY A 75 8.26 6.09 21.63
N LYS A 76 7.60 5.32 22.51
CA LYS A 76 7.25 3.91 22.25
C LYS A 76 6.35 3.71 21.03
N LEU A 77 5.48 4.66 20.70
CA LEU A 77 4.62 4.56 19.51
C LEU A 77 5.46 4.70 18.23
N TRP A 78 6.40 5.65 18.20
CA TRP A 78 7.35 5.81 17.09
C TRP A 78 8.29 4.62 16.96
N GLU A 79 8.87 4.16 18.06
CA GLU A 79 9.73 2.96 18.08
C GLU A 79 9.00 1.73 17.55
N ALA A 80 7.74 1.52 17.97
CA ALA A 80 6.91 0.44 17.48
C ALA A 80 6.65 0.57 15.97
N LEU A 81 6.34 1.77 15.47
CA LEU A 81 6.12 1.97 14.04
C LEU A 81 7.39 1.67 13.23
N ILE A 82 8.54 2.22 13.64
CA ILE A 82 9.83 2.07 12.96
C ILE A 82 10.28 0.60 12.94
N SER A 83 10.19 -0.09 14.09
CA SER A 83 10.61 -1.49 14.22
C SER A 83 9.66 -2.47 13.53
N SER A 84 8.37 -2.14 13.41
CA SER A 84 7.37 -3.04 12.83
C SER A 84 7.53 -3.26 11.32
N GLY A 85 8.29 -2.42 10.62
CA GLY A 85 8.38 -2.43 9.15
C GLY A 85 7.05 -2.07 8.45
N ARG A 86 6.07 -1.55 9.20
CA ARG A 86 4.78 -1.07 8.66
C ARG A 86 4.97 0.18 7.81
N ILE A 87 5.98 0.99 8.12
CA ILE A 87 6.38 2.13 7.32
C ILE A 87 7.67 1.83 6.57
N LYS A 88 7.80 2.40 5.37
CA LYS A 88 9.03 2.36 4.59
C LYS A 88 9.87 3.57 4.98
N LEU A 89 11.10 3.31 5.41
CA LEU A 89 12.11 4.33 5.68
C LEU A 89 13.13 4.30 4.54
N GLU A 90 13.35 5.43 3.90
CA GLU A 90 14.27 5.59 2.77
C GLU A 90 15.31 6.65 3.12
N VAL A 91 16.57 6.39 2.80
CA VAL A 91 17.63 7.39 2.82
C VAL A 91 18.01 7.67 1.38
N LEU A 92 18.09 8.94 0.99
CA LEU A 92 18.48 9.31 -0.36
C LEU A 92 19.94 8.93 -0.65
N ASP A 93 20.15 8.45 -1.87
CA ASP A 93 21.47 8.11 -2.42
C ASP A 93 21.56 8.66 -3.86
N PRO A 94 22.44 9.64 -4.14
CA PRO A 94 23.37 10.28 -3.21
C PRO A 94 22.64 11.13 -2.15
N PRO A 95 23.28 11.39 -0.98
CA PRO A 95 22.72 12.26 0.05
C PRO A 95 22.59 13.70 -0.45
N VAL A 96 21.61 14.43 0.09
CA VAL A 96 21.42 15.86 -0.18
C VAL A 96 22.04 16.68 0.94
N ASN A 97 22.83 17.70 0.57
CA ASN A 97 23.47 18.64 1.48
C ASN A 97 23.21 20.07 0.98
N PRO A 98 22.77 21.01 1.84
CA PRO A 98 22.43 20.83 3.25
C PRO A 98 21.23 19.90 3.44
N GLY A 99 21.19 19.18 4.58
CA GLY A 99 20.05 18.35 4.96
C GLY A 99 18.82 19.20 5.30
N LEU A 100 17.66 18.55 5.51
CA LEU A 100 16.39 19.27 5.65
C LEU A 100 16.41 20.29 6.80
N ALA A 101 16.97 19.94 7.95
CA ALA A 101 17.03 20.79 9.14
C ALA A 101 17.89 22.06 8.95
N GLN A 102 18.76 22.09 7.94
CA GLN A 102 19.67 23.21 7.66
C GLN A 102 19.21 24.06 6.47
N SER A 103 18.19 23.61 5.73
CA SER A 103 17.73 24.25 4.51
C SER A 103 16.79 25.40 4.81
N LEU A 104 17.23 26.63 4.59
CA LEU A 104 16.44 27.85 4.82
C LEU A 104 15.83 28.43 3.53
N ASP A 105 16.04 27.77 2.38
CA ASP A 105 15.48 28.16 1.10
C ASP A 105 14.47 27.12 0.59
N VAL A 106 13.24 27.57 0.38
CA VAL A 106 12.15 26.75 -0.18
C VAL A 106 12.44 26.32 -1.62
N GLN A 107 13.19 27.12 -2.38
CA GLN A 107 13.59 26.80 -3.75
C GLN A 107 14.57 25.63 -3.77
N GLU A 108 15.56 25.62 -2.86
CA GLU A 108 16.51 24.51 -2.71
C GLU A 108 15.79 23.21 -2.30
N ILE A 109 14.80 23.30 -1.40
CA ILE A 109 13.95 22.16 -1.02
C ILE A 109 13.19 21.63 -2.24
N ALA A 110 12.57 22.50 -3.04
CA ALA A 110 11.84 22.11 -4.24
C ALA A 110 12.74 21.40 -5.26
N GLU A 111 13.93 21.95 -5.51
CA GLU A 111 14.87 21.42 -6.49
C GLU A 111 15.47 20.06 -6.09
N HIS A 112 15.87 19.93 -4.82
CA HIS A 112 16.51 18.71 -4.33
C HIS A 112 15.51 17.62 -3.92
N LEU A 113 14.38 17.99 -3.32
CA LEU A 113 13.44 17.03 -2.72
C LEU A 113 12.12 16.90 -3.48
N GLY A 114 11.70 17.87 -4.29
CA GLY A 114 10.38 17.88 -4.93
C GLY A 114 10.10 16.68 -5.85
N ARG A 115 11.14 15.96 -6.30
CA ARG A 115 11.04 14.69 -7.07
C ARG A 115 10.97 13.42 -6.22
N ARG A 116 11.15 13.51 -4.92
CA ARG A 116 11.25 12.36 -4.00
C ARG A 116 10.35 12.48 -2.79
N VAL A 117 9.96 13.69 -2.43
CA VAL A 117 9.16 14.04 -1.27
C VAL A 117 7.96 14.83 -1.78
N ASP A 118 6.80 14.48 -1.26
CA ASP A 118 5.52 15.11 -1.57
C ASP A 118 5.12 16.07 -0.43
N LEU A 119 5.55 15.77 0.80
CA LEU A 119 5.28 16.56 2.00
C LEU A 119 6.54 16.69 2.87
N VAL A 120 6.86 17.91 3.29
CA VAL A 120 7.92 18.23 4.25
C VAL A 120 7.26 18.71 5.54
N LEU A 121 7.56 18.04 6.66
CA LEU A 121 7.09 18.40 7.99
C LEU A 121 8.23 19.07 8.77
N LEU A 122 7.98 20.30 9.19
CA LEU A 122 8.94 21.18 9.83
C LEU A 122 8.53 21.52 11.26
N GLU A 123 9.51 21.93 12.05
CA GLU A 123 9.29 22.63 13.32
C GLU A 123 8.65 24.00 13.03
N ARG A 124 7.92 24.56 13.99
CA ARG A 124 7.10 25.77 13.81
C ARG A 124 7.90 26.98 13.33
N GLU A 125 8.99 27.34 14.00
CA GLU A 125 9.81 28.48 13.64
C GLU A 125 10.45 28.26 12.26
N HIS A 126 10.91 27.04 12.00
CA HIS A 126 11.46 26.68 10.70
C HIS A 126 10.42 26.76 9.57
N ALA A 127 9.19 26.31 9.82
CA ALA A 127 8.08 26.41 8.88
C ALA A 127 7.75 27.88 8.54
N GLU A 128 7.74 28.76 9.55
CA GLU A 128 7.50 30.19 9.35
C GLU A 128 8.61 30.86 8.54
N LEU A 129 9.88 30.52 8.79
CA LEU A 129 11.02 30.98 8.01
C LEU A 129 10.91 30.57 6.54
N LEU A 130 10.41 29.36 6.27
CA LEU A 130 10.17 28.84 4.93
C LEU A 130 8.84 29.29 4.31
N GLY A 131 8.13 30.21 4.97
CA GLY A 131 6.96 30.90 4.42
C GLY A 131 5.63 30.20 4.65
N VAL A 132 5.52 29.25 5.60
CA VAL A 132 4.23 28.70 6.05
C VAL A 132 3.60 29.69 7.04
N PRO A 133 2.47 30.35 6.71
CA PRO A 133 1.82 31.29 7.63
C PRO A 133 1.36 30.61 8.94
N PRO A 134 1.33 31.32 10.09
CA PRO A 134 0.85 30.77 11.36
C PRO A 134 -0.60 30.27 11.34
N ASP A 135 -1.44 30.85 10.47
CA ASP A 135 -2.86 30.54 10.31
C ASP A 135 -3.14 29.52 9.19
N ALA A 136 -2.10 29.02 8.53
CA ALA A 136 -2.20 28.00 7.48
C ALA A 136 -1.66 26.65 7.95
N PHE A 137 -2.25 25.56 7.44
CA PHE A 137 -1.75 24.20 7.71
C PHE A 137 -0.46 23.88 6.94
N SER A 138 -0.33 24.47 5.74
CA SER A 138 0.76 24.20 4.81
C SER A 138 0.80 25.23 3.68
N VAL A 139 1.91 25.23 2.93
CA VAL A 139 2.10 25.96 1.67
C VAL A 139 2.73 25.04 0.64
N GLU A 140 2.47 25.26 -0.65
CA GLU A 140 3.17 24.54 -1.72
C GLU A 140 4.50 25.24 -2.02
N ALA A 141 5.58 24.46 -2.18
CA ALA A 141 6.84 25.00 -2.68
C ALA A 141 6.67 25.58 -4.10
N PRO A 142 7.57 26.47 -4.54
CA PRO A 142 7.63 26.89 -5.94
C PRO A 142 7.67 25.67 -6.88
N GLY A 143 6.78 25.66 -7.87
CA GLY A 143 6.64 24.52 -8.79
C GLY A 143 5.69 23.40 -8.30
N GLY A 144 5.06 23.55 -7.12
CA GLY A 144 3.97 22.71 -6.64
C GLY A 144 4.37 21.45 -5.86
N SER A 145 5.67 21.21 -5.64
CA SER A 145 6.16 20.09 -4.82
C SER A 145 7.55 20.40 -4.25
N PRO A 146 7.84 20.06 -2.98
CA PRO A 146 6.92 19.44 -2.01
C PRO A 146 5.93 20.44 -1.39
N GLU A 147 4.87 19.94 -0.76
CA GLU A 147 4.10 20.72 0.21
C GLU A 147 4.91 20.86 1.50
N LEU A 148 4.94 22.05 2.11
CA LEU A 148 5.59 22.30 3.40
C LEU A 148 4.52 22.53 4.46
N GLY A 149 4.60 21.83 5.59
CA GLY A 149 3.66 21.97 6.70
C GLY A 149 4.33 21.76 8.05
N ARG A 150 3.56 21.96 9.11
CA ARG A 150 4.00 21.69 10.49
C ARG A 150 3.66 20.26 10.89
N LEU A 151 4.48 19.65 11.73
CA LEU A 151 4.18 18.31 12.26
C LEU A 151 2.83 18.29 13.00
N SER A 152 2.54 19.35 13.76
CA SER A 152 1.30 19.52 14.53
C SER A 152 0.02 19.52 13.68
N THR A 153 0.11 19.86 12.39
CA THR A 153 -1.03 19.93 11.47
C THR A 153 -0.88 18.98 10.28
N ALA A 154 0.04 18.01 10.36
CA ALA A 154 0.41 17.14 9.25
C ALA A 154 -0.81 16.44 8.60
N THR A 155 -1.74 15.93 9.40
CA THR A 155 -2.94 15.22 8.90
C THR A 155 -3.96 16.12 8.20
N ARG A 156 -3.75 17.44 8.23
CA ARG A 156 -4.56 18.45 7.52
C ARG A 156 -3.91 19.00 6.25
N THR A 157 -2.70 18.55 5.94
CA THR A 157 -2.00 18.90 4.69
C THR A 157 -2.76 18.34 3.49
N LYS A 158 -2.64 19.01 2.33
CA LYS A 158 -3.31 18.60 1.09
C LYS A 158 -2.82 17.24 0.63
N ALA A 159 -1.53 16.94 0.75
CA ALA A 159 -0.91 15.69 0.35
C ALA A 159 -1.52 14.48 1.09
N LEU A 160 -1.56 14.54 2.44
CA LEU A 160 -2.15 13.45 3.22
C LEU A 160 -3.68 13.39 3.11
N SER A 161 -4.35 14.53 3.00
CA SER A 161 -5.80 14.58 2.81
C SER A 161 -6.21 13.96 1.46
N ARG A 162 -5.51 14.32 0.37
CA ARG A 162 -5.73 13.74 -0.96
C ARG A 162 -5.45 12.24 -0.98
N ALA A 163 -4.36 11.79 -0.34
CA ALA A 163 -4.04 10.37 -0.26
C ALA A 163 -5.15 9.58 0.47
N ARG A 164 -5.71 10.14 1.55
CA ARG A 164 -6.84 9.57 2.28
C ARG A 164 -8.11 9.52 1.42
N GLU A 165 -8.45 10.63 0.78
CA GLU A 165 -9.61 10.73 -0.11
C GLU A 165 -9.53 9.72 -1.27
N LEU A 166 -8.36 9.56 -1.89
CA LEU A 166 -8.15 8.60 -2.97
C LEU A 166 -8.36 7.15 -2.53
N VAL A 167 -7.94 6.78 -1.32
CA VAL A 167 -8.17 5.43 -0.78
C VAL A 167 -9.64 5.19 -0.47
N ASP A 168 -10.29 6.17 0.18
CA ASP A 168 -11.66 6.03 0.68
C ASP A 168 -12.72 6.28 -0.40
N ALA A 169 -12.35 6.89 -1.52
CA ALA A 169 -13.28 7.15 -2.61
C ALA A 169 -13.84 5.84 -3.20
N PRO A 170 -15.13 5.80 -3.60
CA PRO A 170 -15.63 4.70 -4.40
C PRO A 170 -14.91 4.64 -5.75
N ILE A 171 -14.96 3.46 -6.38
CA ILE A 171 -14.65 3.31 -7.80
C ILE A 171 -15.96 3.57 -8.54
N ARG A 172 -16.04 4.62 -9.34
CA ARG A 172 -17.29 5.00 -10.03
C ARG A 172 -17.44 4.21 -11.32
N ALA A 173 -18.70 4.01 -11.74
CA ALA A 173 -18.98 3.48 -13.06
C ALA A 173 -18.29 4.33 -14.14
N GLY A 174 -17.58 3.69 -15.06
CA GLY A 174 -16.79 4.34 -16.10
C GLY A 174 -15.34 4.65 -15.71
N ASP A 175 -14.95 4.54 -14.44
CA ASP A 175 -13.54 4.74 -14.03
C ASP A 175 -12.65 3.70 -14.72
N ASN A 176 -11.49 4.15 -15.22
CA ASN A 176 -10.53 3.29 -15.91
C ASN A 176 -9.67 2.53 -14.89
N ARG A 177 -9.58 1.20 -15.04
CA ARG A 177 -8.79 0.34 -14.15
C ARG A 177 -7.30 0.70 -14.12
N GLU A 178 -6.75 1.27 -15.19
CA GLU A 178 -5.36 1.69 -15.26
C GLU A 178 -5.08 2.92 -14.39
N ASP A 179 -6.03 3.85 -14.29
CA ASP A 179 -5.94 5.00 -13.40
C ASP A 179 -6.10 4.56 -11.94
N ILE A 180 -7.05 3.66 -11.66
CA ILE A 180 -7.21 3.05 -10.33
C ILE A 180 -5.94 2.31 -9.90
N TRP A 181 -5.32 1.57 -10.82
CA TRP A 181 -4.03 0.93 -10.56
C TRP A 181 -2.96 1.95 -10.23
N ARG A 182 -2.71 2.93 -11.12
CA ARG A 182 -1.65 3.93 -10.98
C ARG A 182 -1.79 4.71 -9.66
N ASP A 183 -2.99 5.19 -9.37
CA ASP A 183 -3.20 6.17 -8.32
C ASP A 183 -3.44 5.50 -6.96
N ARG A 184 -4.05 4.31 -6.93
CA ARG A 184 -4.48 3.64 -5.69
C ARG A 184 -3.76 2.35 -5.36
N LEU A 185 -3.57 1.42 -6.29
CA LEU A 185 -3.06 0.08 -5.95
C LEU A 185 -1.53 -0.02 -6.08
N ALA A 186 -0.97 0.49 -7.17
CA ALA A 186 0.46 0.44 -7.47
C ALA A 186 1.33 1.07 -6.36
N PRO A 187 0.95 2.22 -5.76
CA PRO A 187 1.73 2.83 -4.68
C PRO A 187 1.82 1.90 -3.46
N PHE A 188 0.73 1.22 -3.09
CA PHE A 188 0.76 0.24 -2.00
C PHE A 188 1.59 -1.00 -2.31
N VAL A 189 1.50 -1.52 -3.53
CA VAL A 189 2.36 -2.64 -3.98
C VAL A 189 3.83 -2.25 -3.91
N ALA A 190 4.19 -1.04 -4.33
CA ALA A 190 5.57 -0.55 -4.32
C ALA A 190 6.20 -0.57 -2.91
N VAL A 191 5.42 -0.25 -1.88
CA VAL A 191 5.92 -0.15 -0.49
C VAL A 191 5.62 -1.39 0.37
N SER A 192 4.88 -2.38 -0.14
CA SER A 192 4.48 -3.56 0.64
C SER A 192 5.16 -4.83 0.15
N LYS A 193 5.82 -5.57 1.05
CA LYS A 193 6.50 -6.84 0.69
C LYS A 193 5.53 -7.95 0.30
N SER A 194 4.32 -7.92 0.86
CA SER A 194 3.28 -8.92 0.62
C SER A 194 1.95 -8.27 0.23
N VAL A 195 1.24 -8.95 -0.66
CA VAL A 195 -0.15 -8.66 -1.03
C VAL A 195 -0.97 -9.91 -0.71
N VAL A 196 -2.07 -9.76 0.00
CA VAL A 196 -3.04 -10.85 0.20
C VAL A 196 -4.28 -10.51 -0.58
N ILE A 197 -4.73 -11.45 -1.40
CA ILE A 197 -5.95 -11.37 -2.18
C ILE A 197 -6.89 -12.42 -1.60
N TYR A 198 -7.96 -11.95 -0.97
CA TYR A 198 -9.03 -12.78 -0.43
C TYR A 198 -10.25 -12.60 -1.33
N ASP A 199 -10.50 -13.57 -2.21
CA ASP A 199 -11.64 -13.52 -3.12
C ASP A 199 -12.13 -14.92 -3.47
N ARG A 200 -13.40 -15.19 -3.13
CA ARG A 200 -14.03 -16.49 -3.32
C ARG A 200 -14.02 -17.00 -4.74
N TYR A 201 -14.13 -16.11 -5.73
CA TYR A 201 -14.32 -16.51 -7.13
C TYR A 201 -13.06 -16.38 -7.98
N ALA A 202 -11.95 -15.90 -7.41
CA ALA A 202 -10.71 -15.67 -8.16
C ALA A 202 -10.16 -16.95 -8.82
N GLY A 203 -10.12 -18.07 -8.09
CA GLY A 203 -9.70 -19.37 -8.63
C GLY A 203 -10.63 -19.86 -9.74
N VAL A 204 -11.94 -19.81 -9.50
CA VAL A 204 -12.98 -20.22 -10.47
C VAL A 204 -12.85 -19.44 -11.77
N HIS A 205 -12.65 -18.12 -11.70
CA HIS A 205 -12.49 -17.28 -12.89
C HIS A 205 -11.19 -17.55 -13.64
N ALA A 206 -10.10 -17.88 -12.94
CA ALA A 206 -8.84 -18.32 -13.56
C ALA A 206 -9.01 -19.66 -14.28
N ALA A 207 -9.65 -20.66 -13.65
CA ALA A 207 -9.92 -21.95 -14.28
C ALA A 207 -10.84 -21.82 -15.51
N ARG A 208 -11.91 -21.02 -15.43
CA ARG A 208 -12.75 -20.70 -16.60
C ARG A 208 -11.92 -20.17 -17.77
N ARG A 209 -10.98 -19.27 -17.50
CA ARG A 209 -10.11 -18.66 -18.53
C ARG A 209 -9.09 -19.64 -19.08
N PHE A 210 -8.33 -20.31 -18.23
CA PHE A 210 -7.13 -21.04 -18.64
C PHE A 210 -7.38 -22.51 -18.93
N VAL A 211 -8.26 -23.18 -18.17
CA VAL A 211 -8.60 -24.60 -18.39
C VAL A 211 -9.70 -24.71 -19.45
N TYR A 212 -10.82 -24.01 -19.24
CA TYR A 212 -11.98 -24.12 -20.11
C TYR A 212 -12.00 -23.15 -21.30
N LYS A 213 -11.00 -22.26 -21.42
CA LYS A 213 -10.87 -21.28 -22.50
C LYS A 213 -12.12 -20.41 -22.70
N LEU A 214 -12.86 -20.15 -21.62
CA LEU A 214 -14.07 -19.33 -21.63
C LEU A 214 -13.73 -17.86 -21.47
N ARG A 215 -14.59 -17.02 -22.04
CA ARG A 215 -14.60 -15.60 -21.71
C ARG A 215 -14.98 -15.47 -20.23
N SER A 216 -14.03 -15.04 -19.41
CA SER A 216 -14.14 -14.96 -17.95
C SER A 216 -14.01 -13.51 -17.49
N ARG A 217 -14.73 -13.12 -16.44
CA ARG A 217 -14.53 -11.84 -15.72
C ARG A 217 -13.31 -11.91 -14.81
N ASP A 218 -12.20 -12.34 -15.38
CA ASP A 218 -10.96 -12.59 -14.67
C ASP A 218 -10.15 -11.30 -14.52
N GLY A 219 -10.43 -10.59 -13.42
CA GLY A 219 -9.59 -9.46 -12.98
C GLY A 219 -8.31 -9.89 -12.27
N LEU A 220 -8.19 -11.15 -11.83
CA LEU A 220 -6.99 -11.66 -11.18
C LEU A 220 -5.81 -11.67 -12.17
N THR A 221 -6.02 -12.15 -13.39
CA THR A 221 -4.97 -12.14 -14.43
C THR A 221 -4.43 -10.74 -14.68
N TRP A 222 -5.32 -9.75 -14.82
CA TRP A 222 -4.88 -8.37 -15.01
C TRP A 222 -4.11 -7.85 -13.79
N LEU A 223 -4.65 -8.02 -12.57
CA LEU A 223 -4.00 -7.52 -11.36
C LEU A 223 -2.62 -8.17 -11.16
N MET A 224 -2.51 -9.49 -11.38
CA MET A 224 -1.25 -10.22 -11.29
C MET A 224 -0.24 -9.75 -12.34
N SER A 225 -0.68 -9.44 -13.56
CA SER A 225 0.21 -8.86 -14.59
C SER A 225 0.77 -7.49 -14.19
N LYS A 226 0.05 -6.74 -13.35
CA LYS A 226 0.48 -5.45 -12.82
C LYS A 226 1.42 -5.62 -11.62
N ILE A 227 1.08 -6.50 -10.67
CA ILE A 227 1.94 -6.81 -9.53
C ILE A 227 3.28 -7.41 -9.99
N ALA A 228 3.28 -8.23 -11.05
CA ALA A 228 4.47 -8.82 -11.65
C ALA A 228 5.51 -7.78 -12.15
N GLN A 229 5.10 -6.52 -12.34
CA GLN A 229 6.01 -5.42 -12.69
C GLN A 229 6.86 -4.96 -11.50
N TYR A 230 6.57 -5.44 -10.30
CA TYR A 230 7.30 -5.18 -9.07
C TYR A 230 8.02 -6.48 -8.65
N PRO A 231 9.33 -6.60 -8.90
CA PRO A 231 10.10 -7.78 -8.51
C PRO A 231 10.08 -8.04 -7.00
N GLY A 232 10.24 -9.30 -6.63
CA GLY A 232 10.34 -9.79 -5.25
C GLY A 232 9.03 -9.76 -4.45
N ARG A 233 7.87 -9.54 -5.10
CA ARG A 233 6.59 -9.46 -4.38
C ARG A 233 6.03 -10.85 -4.10
N ARG A 234 5.50 -11.01 -2.88
CA ARG A 234 4.76 -12.20 -2.46
C ARG A 234 3.27 -11.91 -2.53
N VAL A 235 2.56 -12.62 -3.38
CA VAL A 235 1.09 -12.62 -3.44
C VAL A 235 0.58 -13.89 -2.79
N ARG A 236 -0.27 -13.75 -1.77
CA ARG A 236 -1.06 -14.86 -1.23
C ARG A 236 -2.48 -14.75 -1.73
N LEU A 237 -2.96 -15.76 -2.43
CA LEU A 237 -4.33 -15.87 -2.90
C LEU A 237 -5.11 -16.86 -2.03
N ILE A 238 -6.22 -16.42 -1.47
CA ILE A 238 -7.17 -17.26 -0.73
C ILE A 238 -8.46 -17.28 -1.52
N THR A 239 -8.86 -18.46 -2.01
CA THR A 239 -10.01 -18.61 -2.93
C THR A 239 -10.76 -19.92 -2.70
N ALA A 240 -12.02 -20.01 -3.15
CA ALA A 240 -12.83 -21.21 -2.97
C ALA A 240 -12.60 -22.26 -4.05
N VAL A 241 -12.87 -23.50 -3.68
CA VAL A 241 -13.07 -24.65 -4.55
C VAL A 241 -14.54 -25.02 -4.48
N MET A 242 -15.18 -25.13 -5.64
CA MET A 242 -16.59 -25.47 -5.79
C MET A 242 -16.69 -26.80 -6.54
N ASP A 243 -17.59 -27.72 -6.19
CA ASP A 243 -17.63 -29.02 -6.91
C ASP A 243 -17.99 -28.84 -8.40
N GLU A 244 -18.89 -27.90 -8.66
CA GLU A 244 -19.34 -27.55 -10.00
C GLU A 244 -19.59 -26.03 -10.13
N ASP A 245 -19.34 -25.49 -11.31
CA ASP A 245 -19.74 -24.15 -11.70
C ASP A 245 -20.19 -24.13 -13.16
N ALA A 246 -21.43 -23.68 -13.39
CA ALA A 246 -22.07 -23.62 -14.71
C ALA A 246 -21.96 -24.91 -15.55
N GLY A 247 -22.28 -26.07 -14.96
CA GLY A 247 -22.25 -27.37 -15.66
C GLY A 247 -20.86 -28.00 -15.77
N ARG A 248 -19.84 -27.44 -15.12
CA ARG A 248 -18.44 -27.88 -15.23
C ARG A 248 -17.85 -28.17 -13.88
N ARG A 249 -17.09 -29.27 -13.80
CA ARG A 249 -16.29 -29.63 -12.63
C ARG A 249 -15.37 -28.46 -12.24
N MET A 250 -15.29 -28.12 -10.96
CA MET A 250 -14.51 -26.96 -10.51
C MET A 250 -13.70 -27.27 -9.24
N ASP A 251 -13.25 -28.52 -9.14
CA ASP A 251 -12.54 -29.02 -7.98
C ASP A 251 -11.12 -28.46 -7.83
N ALA A 252 -10.44 -28.88 -6.75
CA ALA A 252 -9.16 -28.31 -6.36
C ALA A 252 -8.08 -28.45 -7.45
N GLU A 253 -8.09 -29.56 -8.19
CA GLU A 253 -7.14 -29.81 -9.28
C GLU A 253 -7.40 -28.84 -10.44
N VAL A 254 -8.65 -28.70 -10.88
CA VAL A 254 -9.03 -27.77 -11.96
C VAL A 254 -8.71 -26.31 -11.58
N ILE A 255 -8.97 -25.92 -10.34
CA ILE A 255 -8.61 -24.58 -9.85
C ILE A 255 -7.10 -24.38 -9.81
N ALA A 256 -6.35 -25.37 -9.29
CA ALA A 256 -4.90 -25.32 -9.23
C ALA A 256 -4.28 -25.21 -10.62
N ASP A 257 -4.74 -26.01 -11.59
CA ASP A 257 -4.29 -25.97 -12.99
C ASP A 257 -4.54 -24.59 -13.62
N GLY A 258 -5.72 -24.00 -13.41
CA GLY A 258 -6.04 -22.66 -13.88
C GLY A 258 -5.11 -21.58 -13.31
N LEU A 259 -4.77 -21.69 -12.02
CA LEU A 259 -3.85 -20.76 -11.36
C LEU A 259 -2.39 -21.01 -11.73
N GLN A 260 -2.01 -22.26 -12.02
CA GLN A 260 -0.69 -22.63 -12.52
C GLN A 260 -0.45 -22.05 -13.92
N GLU A 261 -1.44 -22.15 -14.81
CA GLU A 261 -1.42 -21.52 -16.14
C GLU A 261 -1.36 -19.99 -16.03
N LEU A 262 -2.12 -19.39 -15.11
CA LEU A 262 -2.01 -17.97 -14.80
C LEU A 262 -0.58 -17.63 -14.39
N ARG A 263 0.03 -18.37 -13.46
CA ARG A 263 1.42 -18.15 -13.01
C ARG A 263 2.40 -18.25 -14.18
N TRP A 264 2.25 -19.21 -15.08
CA TRP A 264 3.10 -19.34 -16.25
C TRP A 264 2.88 -18.24 -17.29
N SER A 265 1.67 -17.69 -17.39
CA SER A 265 1.38 -16.56 -18.28
C SER A 265 2.13 -15.28 -17.89
N LEU A 266 2.60 -15.19 -16.64
CA LEU A 266 3.47 -14.10 -16.16
C LEU A 266 4.94 -14.26 -16.58
N GLY A 267 5.32 -15.39 -17.18
CA GLY A 267 6.68 -15.68 -17.62
C GLY A 267 7.69 -15.71 -16.46
N GLU A 268 8.87 -15.13 -16.73
CA GLU A 268 10.00 -15.02 -15.80
C GLU A 268 9.84 -13.92 -14.74
N ALA A 269 8.63 -13.40 -14.54
CA ALA A 269 8.38 -12.40 -13.51
C ALA A 269 8.77 -12.95 -12.12
N ASP A 270 9.57 -12.16 -11.40
CA ASP A 270 9.96 -12.42 -10.01
C ASP A 270 8.82 -12.06 -9.05
N VAL A 271 7.74 -12.84 -9.12
CA VAL A 271 6.59 -12.76 -8.24
C VAL A 271 6.29 -14.16 -7.70
N MET A 272 6.15 -14.26 -6.38
CA MET A 272 5.80 -15.51 -5.72
C MET A 272 4.30 -15.57 -5.48
N LEU A 273 3.62 -16.59 -6.01
CA LEU A 273 2.19 -16.82 -5.79
C LEU A 273 2.01 -18.01 -4.83
N ASP A 274 1.52 -17.72 -3.63
CA ASP A 274 1.12 -18.67 -2.60
C ASP A 274 -0.41 -18.83 -2.66
N VAL A 275 -0.92 -20.07 -2.73
CA VAL A 275 -2.35 -20.33 -2.92
C VAL A 275 -2.92 -21.15 -1.78
N ILE A 276 -4.06 -20.71 -1.30
CA ILE A 276 -4.85 -21.38 -0.28
C ILE A 276 -6.24 -21.64 -0.87
N LEU A 277 -6.57 -22.92 -1.00
CA LEU A 277 -7.84 -23.40 -1.52
C LEU A 277 -8.78 -23.76 -0.37
N ILE A 278 -9.98 -23.17 -0.36
CA ILE A 278 -10.98 -23.36 0.68
C ILE A 278 -12.21 -24.08 0.09
N PRO A 279 -12.72 -25.17 0.68
CA PRO A 279 -13.94 -25.81 0.17
C PRO A 279 -15.15 -24.89 0.36
N ASP A 280 -16.01 -24.76 -0.66
CA ASP A 280 -17.12 -23.80 -0.71
C ASP A 280 -18.14 -23.96 0.44
N GLY A 281 -18.28 -25.17 0.98
CA GLY A 281 -19.14 -25.48 2.13
C GLY A 281 -18.56 -25.15 3.51
N ALA A 282 -17.34 -24.61 3.58
CA ALA A 282 -16.74 -24.21 4.86
C ALA A 282 -17.51 -23.03 5.45
N LYS A 283 -18.14 -23.24 6.63
CA LYS A 283 -18.98 -22.25 7.35
C LYS A 283 -18.37 -20.85 7.56
N ARG A 284 -17.06 -20.67 7.31
CA ARG A 284 -16.30 -19.44 7.59
C ARG A 284 -15.78 -18.71 6.34
N PHE A 285 -15.92 -19.29 5.15
CA PHE A 285 -15.49 -18.59 3.93
C PHE A 285 -16.65 -17.74 3.40
N GLY A 286 -16.77 -16.52 3.94
CA GLY A 286 -17.83 -15.58 3.61
C GLY A 286 -17.75 -15.03 2.18
N HIS A 287 -18.79 -14.30 1.77
CA HIS A 287 -18.81 -13.56 0.49
C HIS A 287 -17.92 -12.30 0.48
N ASP A 288 -17.32 -11.98 1.61
CA ASP A 288 -16.40 -10.85 1.79
C ASP A 288 -15.17 -11.01 0.90
N ARG A 289 -14.73 -9.91 0.31
CA ARG A 289 -13.61 -9.86 -0.63
C ARG A 289 -12.74 -8.68 -0.27
N HIS A 290 -11.43 -8.90 -0.14
CA HIS A 290 -10.50 -7.82 0.15
C HIS A 290 -9.13 -8.06 -0.45
N ILE A 291 -8.41 -6.95 -0.64
CA ILE A 291 -6.99 -6.94 -0.98
C ILE A 291 -6.26 -6.26 0.17
N ARG A 292 -5.28 -6.94 0.76
CA ARG A 292 -4.46 -6.41 1.86
C ARG A 292 -3.01 -6.22 1.42
N PHE A 293 -2.44 -5.07 1.74
CA PHE A 293 -1.08 -4.69 1.41
C PHE A 293 -0.24 -4.64 2.69
N GLY A 294 0.47 -5.74 2.97
CA GLY A 294 1.20 -5.93 4.22
C GLY A 294 0.34 -5.64 5.45
N GLU A 295 0.89 -4.89 6.39
CA GLU A 295 0.20 -4.43 7.60
C GLU A 295 -0.28 -2.97 7.49
N ARG A 296 -0.31 -2.42 6.27
CA ARG A 296 -0.64 -1.00 6.02
C ARG A 296 -2.13 -0.78 5.84
N VAL A 297 -2.73 -1.48 4.87
CA VAL A 297 -4.14 -1.29 4.51
C VAL A 297 -4.76 -2.57 3.98
N ALA A 298 -6.05 -2.77 4.27
CA ALA A 298 -6.89 -3.79 3.67
C ALA A 298 -8.12 -3.12 3.06
N LEU A 299 -8.35 -3.35 1.77
CA LEU A 299 -9.43 -2.74 0.99
C LEU A 299 -10.47 -3.80 0.65
N ALA A 300 -11.67 -3.65 1.18
CA ALA A 300 -12.83 -4.44 0.78
C ALA A 300 -13.44 -3.89 -0.52
N LEU A 301 -13.70 -4.80 -1.46
CA LEU A 301 -14.31 -4.49 -2.76
C LEU A 301 -15.55 -5.35 -2.91
N GLY A 302 -16.74 -4.76 -3.05
CA GLY A 302 -18.01 -5.50 -3.11
C GLY A 302 -18.00 -6.64 -4.16
N PRO A 303 -17.72 -6.35 -5.44
CA PRO A 303 -17.57 -7.37 -6.49
C PRO A 303 -16.24 -8.14 -6.45
N GLY A 304 -15.29 -7.75 -5.60
CA GLY A 304 -13.94 -8.32 -5.53
C GLY A 304 -13.12 -7.99 -6.78
N LEU A 305 -12.33 -8.95 -7.25
CA LEU A 305 -11.46 -8.75 -8.42
C LEU A 305 -12.23 -8.56 -9.72
N GLN A 306 -13.52 -8.89 -9.77
CA GLN A 306 -14.35 -8.66 -10.95
C GLN A 306 -14.40 -7.17 -11.33
N THR A 307 -14.19 -6.26 -10.36
CA THR A 307 -14.03 -4.82 -10.57
C THR A 307 -12.96 -4.49 -11.62
N PHE A 308 -11.94 -5.35 -11.80
CA PHE A 308 -10.84 -5.12 -12.73
C PHE A 308 -10.91 -5.95 -14.01
N SER A 309 -12.02 -6.66 -14.22
CA SER A 309 -12.16 -7.60 -15.35
C SER A 309 -12.30 -6.90 -16.71
N THR A 310 -12.89 -5.71 -16.74
CA THR A 310 -13.07 -4.84 -17.91
C THR A 310 -12.16 -3.61 -17.79
N GLN A 311 -11.95 -2.89 -18.91
CA GLN A 311 -11.09 -1.69 -18.88
C GLN A 311 -11.70 -0.56 -18.04
N HIS A 312 -13.01 -0.43 -18.04
CA HIS A 312 -13.75 0.56 -17.27
C HIS A 312 -14.69 -0.15 -16.32
N ALA A 313 -14.85 0.37 -15.10
CA ALA A 313 -15.76 -0.20 -14.11
C ALA A 313 -17.20 -0.20 -14.65
N ASP A 314 -17.82 -1.39 -14.69
CA ASP A 314 -19.20 -1.55 -15.20
C ASP A 314 -20.24 -0.88 -14.27
N GLU A 315 -19.93 -0.76 -12.98
CA GLU A 315 -20.79 -0.22 -11.94
C GLU A 315 -19.98 0.52 -10.88
N THR A 316 -20.64 1.35 -10.07
CA THR A 316 -20.00 2.00 -8.92
C THR A 316 -19.78 0.97 -7.81
N VAL A 317 -18.52 0.79 -7.43
CA VAL A 317 -18.09 -0.13 -6.38
C VAL A 317 -17.71 0.65 -5.12
N THR A 318 -18.38 0.31 -4.02
CA THR A 318 -17.98 0.78 -2.70
C THR A 318 -16.63 0.16 -2.32
N VAL A 319 -15.69 1.02 -1.94
CA VAL A 319 -14.42 0.65 -1.35
C VAL A 319 -14.51 0.94 0.14
N ALA A 320 -14.16 -0.03 0.98
CA ALA A 320 -14.11 0.17 2.43
C ALA A 320 -12.77 -0.28 2.98
N ARG A 321 -12.17 0.53 3.86
CA ARG A 321 -11.01 0.09 4.63
C ARG A 321 -11.44 -0.87 5.72
N LEU A 322 -10.80 -2.03 5.77
CA LEU A 322 -10.95 -2.98 6.86
C LEU A 322 -9.85 -2.73 7.90
N PRO A 323 -10.17 -2.81 9.21
CA PRO A 323 -9.14 -2.95 10.23
C PRO A 323 -8.22 -4.13 9.87
N ILE A 324 -6.91 -3.94 9.99
CA ILE A 324 -5.93 -4.99 9.64
C ILE A 324 -6.14 -6.25 10.49
N ALA A 325 -6.52 -6.09 11.77
CA ALA A 325 -6.84 -7.21 12.65
C ALA A 325 -7.99 -8.04 12.07
N ASP A 326 -9.10 -7.40 11.70
CA ASP A 326 -10.27 -8.07 11.12
C ASP A 326 -9.94 -8.80 9.81
N ALA A 327 -9.18 -8.16 8.92
CA ALA A 327 -8.75 -8.78 7.67
C ALA A 327 -7.91 -10.04 7.93
N ARG A 328 -6.95 -9.97 8.87
CA ARG A 328 -6.10 -11.09 9.25
C ARG A 328 -6.87 -12.21 9.95
N ASP A 329 -7.85 -11.88 10.78
CA ASP A 329 -8.68 -12.86 11.47
C ASP A 329 -9.56 -13.64 10.49
N ARG A 330 -10.07 -12.99 9.44
CA ARG A 330 -10.80 -13.65 8.34
C ARG A 330 -9.88 -14.58 7.55
N GLU A 331 -8.69 -14.12 7.19
CA GLU A 331 -7.68 -14.90 6.47
C GLU A 331 -7.29 -16.14 7.29
N ARG A 332 -6.87 -15.97 8.55
CA ARG A 332 -6.51 -17.07 9.47
C ARG A 332 -7.67 -18.01 9.75
N GLY A 333 -8.88 -17.47 9.87
CA GLY A 333 -10.09 -18.24 10.08
C GLY A 333 -10.38 -19.19 8.93
N SER A 334 -10.07 -18.76 7.70
CA SER A 334 -10.22 -19.55 6.48
C SER A 334 -9.09 -20.56 6.30
N GLU A 335 -7.85 -20.18 6.61
CA GLU A 335 -6.67 -21.08 6.58
C GLU A 335 -6.89 -22.37 7.39
N ARG A 336 -7.65 -22.31 8.50
CA ARG A 336 -7.99 -23.51 9.30
C ARG A 336 -8.82 -24.55 8.55
N ASN A 337 -9.54 -24.13 7.50
CA ASN A 337 -10.38 -24.99 6.68
C ASN A 337 -9.76 -25.28 5.32
N GLN A 338 -8.48 -24.93 5.11
CA GLN A 338 -7.84 -25.12 3.82
C GLN A 338 -7.76 -26.59 3.43
N LEU A 339 -7.88 -26.85 2.13
CA LEU A 339 -7.54 -28.13 1.56
C LEU A 339 -6.04 -28.36 1.74
N ARG A 340 -5.67 -29.61 2.06
CA ARG A 340 -4.26 -29.97 2.22
C ARG A 340 -3.58 -29.91 0.85
N PRO A 341 -2.52 -29.09 0.67
CA PRO A 341 -1.79 -29.05 -0.59
C PRO A 341 -1.08 -30.39 -0.84
N PRO A 342 -0.83 -30.74 -2.12
CA PRO A 342 0.09 -31.81 -2.45
C PRO A 342 1.52 -31.46 -1.98
N PRO A 343 2.46 -32.42 -1.91
CA PRO A 343 3.82 -32.21 -1.40
C PRO A 343 4.58 -31.04 -2.07
N GLU A 344 4.36 -30.84 -3.36
CA GLU A 344 4.94 -29.78 -4.19
C GLU A 344 4.23 -28.41 -4.07
N GLY A 345 3.11 -28.35 -3.35
CA GLY A 345 2.25 -27.18 -3.27
C GLY A 345 1.23 -27.10 -4.41
N TRP A 346 0.21 -26.25 -4.26
CA TRP A 346 -0.83 -26.05 -5.29
C TRP A 346 -0.30 -25.45 -6.59
N ILE A 347 0.82 -24.72 -6.52
CA ILE A 347 1.47 -24.08 -7.67
C ILE A 347 2.97 -24.29 -7.55
N THR A 348 3.59 -24.59 -8.69
CA THR A 348 5.02 -24.75 -8.85
C THR A 348 5.61 -23.61 -9.70
N ASN A 349 6.85 -23.22 -9.39
CA ASN A 349 7.60 -22.25 -10.19
C ASN A 349 8.31 -22.89 -11.40
N ARG A 350 8.28 -24.22 -11.53
CA ARG A 350 8.93 -24.95 -12.61
C ARG A 350 7.87 -25.36 -13.63
N ARG A 351 8.05 -24.98 -14.90
CA ARG A 351 7.37 -25.71 -15.98
C ARG A 351 8.00 -27.10 -16.02
N SER A 352 7.24 -28.13 -15.64
CA SER A 352 7.58 -29.49 -16.05
C SER A 352 7.62 -29.48 -17.57
N ALA A 353 8.76 -29.86 -18.14
CA ALA A 353 8.84 -30.13 -19.58
C ALA A 353 7.85 -31.26 -19.85
N GLN A 354 6.71 -30.95 -20.48
CA GLN A 354 5.81 -31.99 -20.96
C GLN A 354 6.59 -32.84 -21.96
N SER A 355 6.78 -34.11 -21.62
CA SER A 355 7.35 -35.16 -22.46
C SER A 355 6.35 -35.63 -23.51
#